data_AF-A0A0C9PLP2-F1
#
_entry.id   AF-A0A0C9PLP2-F1
#
_cell.length_a   1.000
_cell.length_b   1.000
_cell.length_c   1.000
_cell.angle_alpha   90.00
_cell.angle_beta   90.00
_cell.angle_gamma   90.00
#
_symmetry.space_group_name_H-M   'P 1'
#
loop_
_entity.id
_entity.type
_entity.pdbx_description
1 polymer ?
#
loop_
_entity_poly.entity_id
_entity_poly.type
_entity_poly.pdbx_seq_one_letter_code
_entity_poly.pdbx_strand_id
1 'polypeptide(L)'
;APKYDHLTEAEFLNISEAADKAQKWLDSNMAKFTQTPRMHDSPVKVADIRHEVQTLNACVNSVINRPKPKPAAKPAPAKDANAAGAGEQNGENAEKENDKTAQLLNMITSQRPNF
;
A
#
# COMPACT_ATOMS: atom_id res chain seq x y z
N ALA A 1 4.19 -21.83 4.07
CA ALA A 1 3.37 -20.98 3.19
C ALA A 1 4.09 -19.63 3.03
N PRO A 2 4.65 -19.32 1.85
CA PRO A 2 5.11 -17.98 1.50
C PRO A 2 4.20 -16.85 2.01
N LYS A 3 4.79 -15.66 2.21
CA LYS A 3 4.10 -14.50 2.80
C LYS A 3 2.82 -14.13 2.03
N TYR A 4 2.84 -14.29 0.71
CA TYR A 4 1.83 -13.80 -0.23
C TYR A 4 0.91 -14.88 -0.84
N ASP A 5 0.93 -16.11 -0.33
CA ASP A 5 0.08 -17.22 -0.86
C ASP A 5 -1.43 -16.95 -0.79
N HIS A 6 -1.84 -16.00 0.05
CA HIS A 6 -3.25 -15.63 0.24
C HIS A 6 -3.72 -14.58 -0.76
N LEU A 7 -2.82 -14.04 -1.59
CA LEU A 7 -3.16 -13.09 -2.63
C LEU A 7 -3.72 -13.82 -3.84
N THR A 8 -4.78 -13.26 -4.39
CA THR A 8 -5.48 -13.74 -5.58
C THR A 8 -4.86 -13.17 -6.84
N GLU A 9 -5.06 -13.84 -7.98
CA GLU A 9 -4.64 -13.34 -9.29
C GLU A 9 -5.23 -11.94 -9.59
N ALA A 10 -6.48 -11.71 -9.19
CA ALA A 10 -7.12 -10.40 -9.33
C ALA A 10 -6.39 -9.28 -8.56
N GLU A 11 -5.84 -9.59 -7.39
CA GLU A 11 -5.05 -8.62 -6.62
C GLU A 11 -3.71 -8.31 -7.29
N PHE A 12 -3.04 -9.32 -7.87
CA PHE A 12 -1.84 -9.08 -8.68
C PHE A 12 -2.12 -8.25 -9.92
N LEU A 13 -3.25 -8.51 -10.59
CA LEU A 13 -3.68 -7.74 -11.75
C LEU A 13 -3.96 -6.28 -11.37
N ASN A 14 -4.69 -6.05 -10.28
CA ASN A 14 -4.97 -4.69 -9.79
C ASN A 14 -3.69 -3.90 -9.49
N ILE A 15 -2.69 -4.50 -8.84
CA ILE A 15 -1.39 -3.86 -8.59
C ILE A 15 -0.69 -3.52 -9.91
N SER A 16 -0.68 -4.46 -10.85
CA SER A 16 0.00 -4.29 -12.14
C SER A 16 -0.66 -3.16 -12.95
N GLU A 17 -1.99 -3.13 -13.00
CA GLU A 17 -2.75 -2.06 -13.66
C GLU A 17 -2.51 -0.69 -13.00
N ALA A 18 -2.43 -0.64 -11.67
CA ALA A 18 -2.12 0.59 -10.94
C ALA A 18 -0.69 1.09 -11.26
N ALA A 19 0.30 0.19 -11.32
CA ALA A 19 1.67 0.51 -11.70
C ALA A 19 1.74 1.01 -13.16
N ASP A 20 1.08 0.33 -14.10
CA ASP A 20 1.03 0.73 -15.50
C ASP A 20 0.38 2.11 -15.69
N LYS A 21 -0.68 2.40 -14.92
CA LYS A 21 -1.34 3.71 -14.95
C LYS A 21 -0.40 4.82 -14.45
N ALA A 22 0.27 4.59 -13.32
CA ALA A 22 1.22 5.55 -12.76
C ALA A 22 2.42 5.78 -13.70
N GLN A 23 2.92 4.72 -14.35
CA GLN A 23 4.00 4.81 -15.33
C GLN A 23 3.57 5.64 -16.54
N LYS A 24 2.40 5.36 -17.12
CA LYS A 24 1.86 6.13 -18.26
C LYS A 24 1.66 7.60 -17.90
N TRP A 25 1.20 7.88 -16.67
CA TRP A 25 1.08 9.25 -16.18
C TRP A 25 2.44 9.93 -16.12
N LEU A 26 3.46 9.27 -15.57
CA LEU A 26 4.82 9.79 -15.47
C LEU A 26 5.38 10.09 -16.86
N ASP A 27 5.35 9.12 -17.78
CA ASP A 27 5.91 9.25 -19.12
C ASP A 27 5.28 10.41 -19.90
N SER A 28 3.94 10.51 -19.82
CA SER A 28 3.19 11.59 -20.47
C SER A 28 3.56 12.97 -19.94
N ASN A 29 3.79 13.07 -18.63
CA ASN A 29 4.14 14.32 -17.97
C ASN A 29 5.62 14.68 -18.12
N MET A 30 6.50 13.67 -18.18
CA MET A 30 7.93 13.83 -18.47
C MET A 30 8.15 14.38 -19.89
N ALA A 31 7.38 13.88 -20.86
CA ALA A 31 7.40 14.39 -22.23
C ALA A 31 7.02 15.88 -22.28
N LYS A 32 5.92 16.27 -21.61
CA LYS A 32 5.50 17.69 -21.51
C LYS A 32 6.55 18.56 -20.84
N PHE A 33 7.13 18.08 -19.73
CA PHE A 33 8.17 18.81 -19.00
C PHE A 33 9.39 19.06 -19.88
N THR A 34 9.86 18.04 -20.60
CA THR A 34 11.02 18.14 -21.50
C THR A 34 10.80 19.14 -22.64
N GLN A 35 9.55 19.27 -23.10
CA GLN A 35 9.17 20.22 -24.17
C GLN A 35 8.89 21.63 -23.65
N THR A 36 8.75 21.82 -22.34
CA THR A 36 8.42 23.13 -21.76
C THR A 36 9.66 24.03 -21.74
N PRO A 37 9.57 25.29 -22.24
CA PRO A 37 10.71 26.19 -22.19
C PRO A 37 11.08 26.55 -20.75
N ARG A 38 12.38 26.69 -20.47
CA ARG A 38 12.93 26.85 -19.11
C ARG A 38 12.41 28.05 -18.32
N MET A 39 11.91 29.08 -19.00
CA MET A 39 11.38 30.30 -18.37
C MET A 39 9.88 30.24 -18.07
N HIS A 40 9.21 29.16 -18.46
CA HIS A 40 7.81 28.92 -18.11
C HIS A 40 7.71 28.04 -16.88
N ASP A 41 6.58 28.16 -16.18
CA ASP A 41 6.26 27.28 -15.07
C ASP A 41 6.22 25.81 -15.51
N SER A 42 6.60 24.92 -14.60
CA SER A 42 6.53 23.47 -14.82
C SER A 42 5.09 23.06 -15.15
N PRO A 43 4.87 22.23 -16.20
CA PRO A 43 3.54 21.73 -16.56
C PRO A 43 2.99 20.73 -15.52
N VAL A 44 3.82 20.30 -14.57
CA VAL A 44 3.46 19.34 -13.52
C VAL A 44 3.77 19.98 -12.17
N LYS A 45 2.79 20.00 -11.27
CA LYS A 45 2.99 20.49 -9.91
C LYS A 45 3.52 19.37 -9.02
N VAL A 46 4.31 19.76 -8.02
CA VAL A 46 4.81 18.83 -7.00
C VAL A 46 3.67 18.13 -6.24
N ALA A 47 2.53 18.81 -6.05
CA ALA A 47 1.34 18.23 -5.43
C ALA A 47 0.80 17.03 -6.22
N ASP A 48 0.79 17.12 -7.56
CA ASP A 48 0.30 16.06 -8.43
C ASP A 48 1.23 14.83 -8.38
N ILE A 49 2.55 15.07 -8.40
CA ILE A 49 3.56 14.00 -8.24
C ILE A 49 3.36 13.28 -6.90
N ARG A 50 3.18 14.02 -5.81
CA ARG A 50 2.94 13.44 -4.47
C ARG A 50 1.65 12.64 -4.45
N HIS A 51 0.59 13.13 -5.08
CA HIS A 51 -0.69 12.44 -5.15
C HIS A 51 -0.57 11.11 -5.91
N GLU A 52 0.14 11.08 -7.04
CA GLU A 52 0.33 9.85 -7.81
C GLU A 52 1.12 8.79 -7.02
N VAL A 53 2.19 9.21 -6.33
CA VAL A 53 2.98 8.33 -5.44
C VAL A 53 2.13 7.80 -4.28
N GLN A 54 1.34 8.66 -3.64
CA GLN A 54 0.45 8.26 -2.55
C GLN A 54 -0.59 7.25 -3.02
N THR A 55 -1.16 7.46 -4.21
CA THR A 55 -2.18 6.58 -4.79
C THR A 55 -1.62 5.19 -5.08
N LEU A 56 -0.45 5.13 -5.74
CA LEU A 56 0.22 3.86 -6.02
C LEU A 56 0.58 3.13 -4.72
N ASN A 57 1.18 3.84 -3.75
CA ASN A 57 1.54 3.26 -2.46
C ASN A 57 0.32 2.74 -1.69
N ALA A 58 -0.79 3.48 -1.68
CA ALA A 58 -2.01 3.06 -1.01
C ALA A 58 -2.56 1.76 -1.63
N CYS A 59 -2.58 1.69 -2.96
CA CYS A 59 -3.01 0.50 -3.69
C CYS A 59 -2.14 -0.71 -3.33
N VAL A 60 -0.82 -0.60 -3.47
CA VAL A 60 0.12 -1.70 -3.19
C VAL A 60 0.06 -2.13 -1.73
N ASN A 61 0.12 -1.16 -0.79
CA ASN A 61 0.09 -1.43 0.64
C ASN A 61 -1.20 -2.12 1.09
N SER A 62 -2.34 -1.82 0.46
CA SER A 62 -3.62 -2.46 0.80
C SER A 62 -3.63 -3.96 0.51
N VAL A 63 -2.81 -4.41 -0.44
CA VAL A 63 -2.72 -5.81 -0.85
C VAL A 63 -1.60 -6.51 -0.09
N ILE A 64 -0.38 -5.97 -0.07
CA ILE A 64 0.78 -6.67 0.52
C ILE A 64 0.71 -6.82 2.04
N ASN A 65 -0.04 -5.94 2.71
CA ASN A 65 -0.23 -5.96 4.16
C ASN A 65 -1.56 -6.59 4.57
N ARG A 66 -2.29 -7.19 3.62
CA ARG A 66 -3.51 -7.92 3.93
C ARG A 66 -3.19 -9.08 4.89
N PRO A 67 -3.93 -9.23 5.99
CA PRO A 67 -3.74 -10.35 6.88
C PRO A 67 -4.19 -11.65 6.19
N LYS A 68 -3.49 -12.75 6.47
CA LYS A 68 -3.91 -14.08 6.01
C LYS A 68 -5.34 -14.37 6.51
N PRO A 69 -6.26 -14.83 5.65
CA PRO A 69 -7.61 -15.19 6.07
C PRO A 69 -7.58 -16.20 7.22
N LYS A 70 -8.45 -16.01 8.22
CA LYS A 70 -8.60 -17.00 9.30
C LYS A 70 -9.07 -18.32 8.68
N PRO A 71 -8.52 -19.48 9.09
CA PRO A 71 -9.01 -20.77 8.65
C PRO A 71 -10.51 -20.86 8.90
N ALA A 72 -11.27 -21.41 7.94
CA ALA A 72 -12.67 -21.71 8.15
C ALA A 72 -12.80 -22.53 9.44
N ALA A 73 -13.63 -22.05 10.38
CA ALA A 73 -13.93 -22.80 11.58
C ALA A 73 -14.38 -24.19 11.14
N LYS A 74 -13.68 -25.23 11.60
CA LYS A 74 -14.15 -26.60 11.40
C LYS A 74 -15.60 -26.63 11.89
N PRO A 75 -16.56 -27.19 11.11
CA PRO A 75 -17.94 -27.27 11.57
C PRO A 75 -17.92 -27.87 12.97
N ALA A 76 -18.47 -27.12 13.93
CA ALA A 76 -18.53 -27.58 15.30
C ALA A 76 -19.23 -28.95 15.28
N PRO A 77 -18.66 -30.00 15.89
CA PRO A 77 -19.43 -31.21 16.12
C PRO A 77 -20.69 -30.79 16.89
N ALA A 78 -21.85 -31.24 16.41
CA ALA A 78 -23.15 -30.89 16.97
C ALA A 78 -23.10 -31.07 18.49
N LYS A 79 -23.20 -29.97 19.24
CA LYS A 79 -23.18 -30.01 20.69
C LYS A 79 -24.62 -30.13 21.15
N ASP A 80 -25.01 -31.35 21.51
CA ASP A 80 -26.11 -31.59 22.45
C ASP A 80 -25.90 -30.76 23.72
N ALA A 81 -27.03 -30.38 24.31
CA ALA A 81 -27.19 -29.29 25.26
C ALA A 81 -26.27 -29.28 26.50
N ASN A 82 -26.12 -28.04 27.01
CA ASN A 82 -26.05 -27.65 28.43
C ASN A 82 -24.68 -27.26 29.03
N ALA A 83 -24.77 -26.30 29.96
CA ALA A 83 -23.82 -25.80 30.96
C ALA A 83 -22.86 -24.64 30.63
N ALA A 84 -22.97 -23.64 31.50
CA ALA A 84 -22.27 -22.36 31.62
C ALA A 84 -20.77 -22.45 31.96
N GLY A 85 -20.05 -21.34 31.77
CA GLY A 85 -18.78 -21.08 32.47
C GLY A 85 -17.74 -20.26 31.72
N ALA A 86 -17.63 -18.98 32.11
CA ALA A 86 -16.48 -18.06 32.21
C ALA A 86 -15.18 -18.25 31.37
N GLY A 87 -14.61 -17.11 30.96
CA GLY A 87 -13.15 -16.96 30.75
C GLY A 87 -12.73 -15.89 29.74
N GLU A 88 -12.36 -14.70 30.25
CA GLU A 88 -11.67 -13.61 29.55
C GLU A 88 -10.31 -13.97 28.91
N GLN A 89 -9.88 -13.11 27.96
CA GLN A 89 -8.54 -12.51 27.71
C GLN A 89 -8.16 -12.54 26.21
N ASN A 90 -8.18 -11.39 25.53
CA ASN A 90 -7.13 -10.37 25.42
C ASN A 90 -5.93 -10.81 24.57
N GLY A 91 -5.57 -9.99 23.58
CA GLY A 91 -4.46 -10.22 22.66
C GLY A 91 -4.32 -9.11 21.61
N GLU A 92 -4.30 -7.86 22.08
CA GLU A 92 -3.69 -6.73 21.38
C GLU A 92 -2.27 -7.10 20.92
N ASN A 93 -1.97 -6.95 19.63
CA ASN A 93 -0.61 -6.62 19.21
C ASN A 93 -0.62 -5.92 17.85
N ALA A 94 -0.71 -4.59 17.91
CA ALA A 94 -0.36 -3.69 16.83
C ALA A 94 1.07 -3.22 17.07
N GLU A 95 2.05 -3.77 16.34
CA GLU A 95 3.40 -3.22 16.36
C GLU A 95 4.02 -3.12 14.96
N LYS A 96 4.16 -1.85 14.55
CA LYS A 96 5.39 -1.23 14.01
C LYS A 96 5.90 -1.73 12.65
N GLU A 97 5.26 -1.25 11.59
CA GLU A 97 5.88 -1.16 10.25
C GLU A 97 5.71 0.24 9.61
N ASN A 98 5.61 1.29 10.42
CA ASN A 98 5.49 2.68 9.92
C ASN A 98 6.84 3.42 9.84
N ASP A 99 7.91 2.88 10.42
CA ASP A 99 9.19 3.61 10.57
C ASP A 99 10.01 3.64 9.26
N LYS A 100 9.98 2.55 8.48
CA LYS A 100 10.80 2.44 7.26
C LYS A 100 10.30 3.32 6.11
N THR A 101 8.98 3.44 5.96
CA THR A 101 8.37 4.27 4.92
C THR A 101 8.59 5.77 5.20
N ALA A 102 8.51 6.17 6.47
CA ALA A 102 8.82 7.52 6.90
C ALA A 102 10.31 7.87 6.71
N GLN A 103 11.22 6.94 6.99
CA GLN A 103 12.66 7.13 6.77
C GLN A 103 13.03 7.25 5.28
N LEU A 104 12.42 6.45 4.39
CA LEU A 104 12.66 6.55 2.93
C LEU A 104 12.15 7.89 2.37
N LEU A 105 10.98 8.36 2.79
CA LEU A 105 10.44 9.67 2.38
C LEU A 105 11.30 10.84 2.87
N ASN A 106 11.84 10.75 4.10
CA ASN A 106 12.79 11.73 4.62
C ASN A 106 14.11 11.71 3.87
N MET A 107 14.64 10.55 3.48
CA MET A 107 15.87 10.45 2.71
C MET A 107 15.75 11.07 1.32
N ILE A 108 14.59 10.94 0.67
CA ILE A 108 14.31 11.58 -0.62
C ILE A 108 14.13 13.10 -0.46
N THR A 109 13.53 13.54 0.64
CA THR A 109 13.27 14.97 0.90
C THR A 109 14.51 15.73 1.40
N SER A 110 15.46 15.04 2.06
CA SER A 110 16.65 15.64 2.69
C SER A 110 17.83 15.88 1.73
N GLN A 111 17.74 15.45 0.46
CA GLN A 111 18.78 15.70 -0.55
C GLN A 111 18.57 16.98 -1.38
N ARG A 112 17.93 18.02 -0.81
CA ARG A 112 18.00 19.36 -1.41
C ARG A 112 19.22 20.11 -0.86
N PRO A 113 20.24 20.42 -1.67
CA PRO A 113 21.23 21.41 -1.28
C PRO A 113 20.51 22.75 -1.05
N ASN A 114 20.82 23.40 0.07
CA ASN A 114 20.41 24.77 0.34
C ASN A 114 21.01 25.66 -0.76
N PHE A 115 20.14 26.23 -1.59
CA PHE A 115 20.43 27.38 -2.43
C PHE A 115 19.40 28.46 -2.14
#